data_AF-A0AB40D1Q1-F1
#
_entry.id   AF-A0AB40D1Q1-F1
#
_cell.length_a   1.000
_cell.length_b   1.000
_cell.length_c   1.000
_cell.angle_alpha   90.00
_cell.angle_beta   90.00
_cell.angle_gamma   90.00
#
_symmetry.space_group_name_H-M   'P 1'
#
loop_
_entity.id
_entity.type
_entity.pdbx_description
1 polymer ?
#
loop_
_entity_poly.entity_id
_entity_poly.type
_entity_poly.pdbx_seq_one_letter_code
_entity_poly.pdbx_strand_id
1 'polypeptide(L)'
;MKLNVIGIETNPRIADCIVDILKNRIRDHRQSLKKYYLNFSSYEDAKRKKPNEFITQENWEDLCDYWNNDKTKEKAEKAKVSRSYMKTPHNQGSKSFVVVRHELMRKDDETGEQHECHRIELYKSTHYKEGKRMDFTGSKC
;
A
#
# COMPACT_ATOMS: atom_id res chain seq x y z
N MET A 1 15.13 -1.32 14.35
CA MET A 1 14.86 -2.47 15.25
C MET A 1 15.07 -3.76 14.47
N LYS A 2 16.14 -4.50 14.75
CA LYS A 2 16.32 -5.88 14.27
C LYS A 2 15.64 -6.80 15.29
N LEU A 3 14.59 -7.50 14.88
CA LEU A 3 13.95 -8.51 15.73
C LEU A 3 14.82 -9.76 15.69
N ASN A 4 15.46 -10.10 16.81
CA ASN A 4 16.12 -11.38 17.00
C ASN A 4 15.02 -12.40 17.34
N VAL A 5 14.49 -13.06 16.31
CA VAL A 5 13.46 -14.08 16.48
C VAL A 5 14.16 -15.36 16.92
N ILE A 6 14.22 -15.55 18.24
CA ILE A 6 14.82 -16.71 18.90
C ILE A 6 14.01 -17.96 18.54
N GLY A 7 14.68 -18.96 17.96
CA GLY A 7 14.30 -20.35 18.13
C GLY A 7 13.21 -20.90 17.23
N ILE A 8 13.04 -20.40 16.01
CA ILE A 8 12.22 -21.12 15.03
C ILE A 8 13.13 -21.87 14.06
N GLU A 9 13.34 -23.16 14.32
CA GLU A 9 13.75 -24.13 13.29
C GLU A 9 12.62 -24.25 12.27
N THR A 10 12.42 -23.21 11.46
CA THR A 10 11.37 -23.18 10.43
C THR A 10 11.96 -23.22 9.05
N ASN A 11 11.27 -23.96 8.20
CA ASN A 11 11.32 -23.83 6.76
C ASN A 11 11.57 -22.36 6.36
N PRO A 12 12.64 -22.06 5.61
CA PRO A 12 13.04 -20.69 5.31
C PRO A 12 11.92 -19.86 4.67
N ARG A 13 11.02 -20.51 3.91
CA ARG A 13 9.84 -19.84 3.32
C ARG A 13 8.87 -19.31 4.38
N ILE A 14 8.67 -20.05 5.47
CA ILE A 14 7.76 -19.64 6.55
C ILE A 14 8.36 -18.44 7.28
N ALA A 15 9.67 -18.47 7.56
CA ALA A 15 10.37 -17.35 8.17
C ALA A 15 10.27 -16.08 7.32
N ASP A 16 10.48 -16.19 6.00
CA ASP A 16 10.33 -15.07 5.05
C ASP A 16 8.91 -14.52 5.06
N CYS A 17 7.89 -15.39 5.03
CA CYS A 17 6.49 -14.98 5.12
C CYS A 17 6.20 -14.20 6.40
N ILE A 18 6.69 -14.66 7.56
CA ILE A 18 6.51 -13.97 8.84
C ILE A 18 7.18 -12.60 8.81
N VAL A 19 8.42 -12.53 8.30
CA VAL A 19 9.16 -11.28 8.17
C VAL A 19 8.40 -10.27 7.30
N ASP A 20 7.81 -10.70 6.19
CA ASP A 20 7.03 -9.82 5.31
C ASP A 20 5.72 -9.34 5.95
N ILE A 21 5.04 -10.21 6.71
CA ILE A 21 3.87 -9.81 7.51
C ILE A 21 4.26 -8.73 8.52
N LEU A 22 5.38 -8.92 9.24
CA LEU A 22 5.87 -7.94 10.22
C LEU A 22 6.28 -6.63 9.56
N LYS A 23 6.97 -6.66 8.42
CA LYS A 23 7.31 -5.46 7.64
C LYS A 23 6.05 -4.67 7.26
N ASN A 24 5.01 -5.36 6.77
CA ASN A 24 3.75 -4.73 6.40
C ASN A 24 3.06 -4.09 7.62
N ARG A 25 2.98 -4.82 8.74
CA ARG A 25 2.42 -4.31 10.01
C ARG A 25 3.13 -3.05 10.49
N ILE A 26 4.46 -3.06 10.49
CA ILE A 26 5.28 -1.90 10.90
C ILE A 26 5.05 -0.72 9.95
N ARG A 27 4.97 -0.98 8.64
CA ARG A 27 4.67 0.07 7.65
C ARG A 27 3.32 0.70 7.92
N ASP A 28 2.28 -0.09 8.14
CA ASP A 28 0.92 0.39 8.36
C ASP A 28 0.82 1.17 9.68
N HIS A 29 1.46 0.67 10.73
CA HIS A 29 1.57 1.38 12.01
C HIS A 29 2.27 2.75 11.83
N ARG A 30 3.40 2.79 11.12
CA ARG A 30 4.08 4.06 10.78
C ARG A 30 3.20 5.01 9.96
N GLN A 31 2.36 4.50 9.07
CA GLN A 31 1.40 5.37 8.35
C GLN A 31 0.33 5.95 9.28
N SER A 32 -0.17 5.18 10.24
CA SER A 32 -1.10 5.68 11.27
C SER A 32 -0.46 6.79 12.11
N LEU A 33 0.79 6.58 12.55
CA LEU A 33 1.57 7.58 13.26
C LEU A 33 1.83 8.84 12.42
N LYS A 34 2.13 8.68 11.12
CA LYS A 34 2.31 9.82 10.22
C LYS A 34 1.02 10.63 10.06
N LYS A 35 -0.15 9.98 9.98
CA LYS A 35 -1.44 10.70 9.95
C LYS A 35 -1.65 11.53 11.20
N TYR A 36 -1.30 10.98 12.36
CA TYR A 36 -1.33 11.72 13.62
C TYR A 36 -0.38 12.92 13.61
N TYR A 37 0.86 12.74 13.15
CA TYR A 37 1.84 13.82 12.97
C TYR A 37 1.31 14.97 12.10
N LEU A 38 0.65 14.64 10.98
CA LEU A 38 0.12 15.63 10.04
C LEU A 38 -1.05 16.46 10.60
N ASN A 39 -1.63 16.08 11.75
CA ASN A 39 -2.65 16.89 12.42
C ASN A 39 -2.06 18.09 13.18
N PHE A 40 -0.74 18.15 13.34
CA PHE A 40 -0.07 19.28 14.00
C PHE A 40 0.47 20.27 12.99
N SER A 41 0.24 21.56 13.23
CA SER A 41 0.78 22.63 12.39
C SER A 41 2.24 22.94 12.68
N SER A 42 2.72 22.65 13.89
CA SER A 42 4.08 22.90 14.35
C SER A 42 4.80 21.59 14.64
N TYR A 43 6.06 21.50 14.19
CA TYR A 43 6.94 20.36 14.42
C TYR A 43 7.27 20.17 15.91
N GLU A 44 7.53 21.26 16.63
CA GLU A 44 7.83 21.21 18.07
C GLU A 44 6.64 20.71 18.89
N ASP A 45 5.42 21.12 18.51
CA ASP A 45 4.20 20.64 19.14
C ASP A 45 3.96 19.15 18.88
N ALA A 46 4.29 18.68 17.68
CA ALA A 46 4.21 17.27 17.31
C ALA A 46 5.17 16.42 18.15
N LYS A 47 6.44 16.86 18.34
CA LYS A 47 7.42 16.12 19.16
C LYS A 47 6.97 15.96 20.61
N ARG A 48 6.43 17.02 21.22
CA ARG A 48 5.97 16.99 22.61
C ARG A 48 4.76 16.07 22.85
N LYS A 49 3.92 15.85 21.84
CA LYS A 49 2.66 15.12 21.96
C LYS A 49 2.81 13.71 21.43
N LYS A 50 3.16 12.79 22.32
CA LYS A 50 3.26 11.36 22.02
C LYS A 50 1.87 10.76 21.71
N PRO A 51 1.69 9.97 20.64
CA PRO A 51 0.38 9.46 20.23
C PRO A 51 -0.21 8.38 21.14
N ASN A 52 0.63 7.50 21.71
CA ASN A 52 0.19 6.40 22.57
C ASN A 52 1.33 5.89 23.45
N GLU A 53 0.99 5.03 24.41
CA GLU A 53 1.92 4.47 25.39
C GLU A 53 2.93 3.48 24.80
N PHE A 54 2.56 2.80 23.71
CA PHE A 54 3.33 1.72 23.08
C PHE A 54 4.55 2.20 22.27
N ILE A 55 4.62 3.49 21.94
CA ILE A 55 5.81 4.12 21.37
C ILE A 55 6.57 4.86 22.48
N THR A 56 7.90 4.75 22.50
CA THR A 56 8.74 5.56 23.41
C THR A 56 8.84 6.98 22.87
N GLN A 57 9.13 7.94 23.76
CA GLN A 57 9.28 9.34 23.36
C GLN A 57 10.42 9.51 22.35
N GLU A 58 11.57 8.88 22.59
CA GLU A 58 12.73 8.86 21.68
C GLU A 58 12.35 8.36 20.27
N ASN A 59 11.69 7.19 20.17
CA ASN A 59 11.26 6.65 18.88
C ASN A 59 10.24 7.56 18.17
N TRP A 60 9.42 8.29 18.92
CA TRP A 60 8.48 9.26 18.35
C TRP A 60 9.21 10.48 17.79
N GLU A 61 10.17 11.02 18.55
CA GLU A 61 11.01 12.14 18.12
C GLU A 61 11.80 11.78 16.86
N ASP A 62 12.40 10.60 16.80
CA ASP A 62 13.09 10.10 15.60
C ASP A 62 12.18 10.06 14.36
N LEU A 63 10.91 9.67 14.54
CA LEU A 63 9.93 9.65 13.44
C LEU A 63 9.53 11.06 12.99
N CYS A 64 9.32 11.97 13.95
CA CYS A 64 9.06 13.38 13.67
C CYS A 64 10.23 14.00 12.89
N ASP A 65 11.47 13.75 13.32
CA ASP A 65 12.69 14.25 12.68
C ASP A 65 12.82 13.68 11.26
N TYR A 66 12.55 12.39 11.10
CA TYR A 66 12.54 11.73 9.81
C TYR A 66 11.52 12.34 8.83
N TRP A 67 10.30 12.66 9.29
CA TRP A 67 9.28 13.28 8.44
C TRP A 67 9.50 14.77 8.20
N ASN A 68 10.15 15.47 9.13
CA ASN A 68 10.49 16.88 8.97
C ASN A 68 11.70 17.09 8.04
N ASN A 69 12.54 16.07 7.84
CA ASN A 69 13.70 16.12 6.95
C ASN A 69 13.31 16.42 5.48
N ASP A 70 13.98 17.40 4.87
CA ASP A 70 13.74 17.85 3.50
C ASP A 70 13.91 16.72 2.47
N LYS A 71 14.88 15.83 2.65
CA LYS A 71 15.07 14.67 1.75
C LYS A 71 13.85 13.75 1.75
N THR A 72 13.19 13.61 2.90
CA THR A 72 11.97 12.79 3.02
C THR A 72 10.79 13.48 2.37
N LYS A 73 10.66 14.80 2.55
CA LYS A 73 9.62 15.63 1.92
C LYS A 73 9.75 15.62 0.39
N GLU A 74 10.96 15.80 -0.14
CA GLU A 74 11.24 15.78 -1.58
C GLU A 74 10.87 14.42 -2.20
N LYS A 75 11.25 13.31 -1.55
CA LYS A 75 10.87 11.96 -1.99
C LYS A 75 9.35 11.77 -2.00
N ALA A 76 8.66 12.29 -0.98
CA ALA A 76 7.20 12.21 -0.92
C ALA A 76 6.54 12.99 -2.05
N GLU A 77 7.05 14.19 -2.37
CA GLU A 77 6.53 15.01 -3.46
C GLU A 77 6.76 14.36 -4.83
N LYS A 78 7.96 13.85 -5.10
CA LYS A 78 8.24 13.08 -6.33
C LYS A 78 7.31 11.87 -6.47
N ALA A 79 7.04 11.16 -5.37
CA ALA A 79 6.10 10.04 -5.38
C ALA A 79 4.65 10.49 -5.62
N LYS A 80 4.23 11.65 -5.10
CA LYS A 80 2.91 12.25 -5.37
C LYS A 80 2.76 12.59 -6.85
N VAL A 81 3.75 13.28 -7.41
CA VAL A 81 3.81 13.64 -8.83
C VAL A 81 3.80 12.38 -9.71
N SER A 82 4.65 11.39 -9.42
CA SER A 82 4.67 10.12 -10.15
C SER A 82 3.30 9.41 -10.15
N ARG A 83 2.61 9.38 -8.99
CA ARG A 83 1.26 8.80 -8.89
C ARG A 83 0.22 9.59 -9.69
N SER A 84 0.35 10.91 -9.80
CA SER A 84 -0.56 11.73 -10.61
C SER A 84 -0.49 11.44 -12.11
N TYR A 85 0.65 10.91 -12.60
CA TYR A 85 0.79 10.47 -14.00
C TYR A 85 0.17 9.10 -14.29
N MET A 86 -0.18 8.32 -13.26
CA MET A 86 -0.79 6.99 -13.42
C MET A 86 -2.30 7.12 -13.70
N LYS A 87 -2.65 7.19 -14.99
CA LYS A 87 -4.03 7.43 -15.45
C LYS A 87 -4.98 6.23 -15.26
N THR A 88 -4.46 5.02 -15.34
CA THR A 88 -5.27 3.79 -15.39
C THR A 88 -4.78 2.79 -14.35
N PRO A 89 -5.03 3.01 -13.05
CA PRO A 89 -4.72 2.02 -12.02
C PRO A 89 -5.61 0.77 -12.18
N HIS A 90 -5.00 -0.41 -12.08
CA HIS A 90 -5.77 -1.65 -11.95
C HIS A 90 -6.43 -1.75 -10.57
N ASN A 91 -7.53 -2.49 -10.49
CA ASN A 91 -8.38 -2.59 -9.29
C ASN A 91 -8.47 -4.02 -8.70
N GLN A 92 -7.75 -4.99 -9.26
CA GLN A 92 -7.79 -6.42 -8.89
C GLN A 92 -7.08 -6.78 -7.57
N GLY A 93 -6.50 -5.80 -6.88
CA GLY A 93 -5.75 -6.05 -5.65
C GLY A 93 -4.54 -6.96 -5.87
N SER A 94 -4.34 -7.94 -5.00
CA SER A 94 -3.23 -8.91 -5.09
C SER A 94 -3.46 -10.05 -6.08
N LYS A 95 -4.65 -10.14 -6.70
CA LYS A 95 -4.89 -11.14 -7.74
C LYS A 95 -4.03 -10.83 -8.96
N SER A 96 -3.37 -11.86 -9.51
CA SER A 96 -2.59 -11.71 -10.74
C SER A 96 -3.51 -11.68 -11.97
N PHE A 97 -3.05 -11.03 -13.04
CA PHE A 97 -3.79 -11.00 -14.32
C PHE A 97 -4.06 -12.40 -14.89
N VAL A 98 -3.16 -13.36 -14.64
CA VAL A 98 -3.33 -14.77 -15.07
C VAL A 98 -4.51 -15.41 -14.36
N VAL A 99 -4.64 -15.19 -13.05
CA VAL A 99 -5.77 -15.72 -12.27
C VAL A 99 -7.07 -15.06 -12.73
N VAL A 100 -7.09 -13.74 -12.94
CA VAL A 100 -8.30 -13.05 -13.44
C VAL A 100 -8.70 -13.55 -14.83
N ARG A 101 -7.73 -13.75 -15.72
CA ARG A 101 -7.99 -14.32 -17.06
C ARG A 101 -8.59 -15.73 -16.97
N HIS A 102 -8.02 -16.58 -16.11
CA HIS A 102 -8.54 -17.93 -15.88
C HIS A 102 -9.97 -17.91 -15.30
N GLU A 103 -10.24 -17.01 -14.36
CA GLU A 103 -11.58 -16.83 -13.78
C GLU A 103 -12.62 -16.38 -14.83
N LEU A 104 -12.22 -15.55 -15.81
CA LEU A 104 -13.09 -15.12 -16.91
C LEU A 104 -13.40 -16.28 -17.86
N MET A 105 -12.38 -16.98 -18.34
CA MET A 105 -12.54 -18.13 -19.25
C MET A 105 -13.47 -19.21 -18.68
N ARG A 106 -13.38 -19.47 -17.36
CA ARG A 106 -14.24 -20.45 -16.68
C ARG A 106 -15.72 -20.07 -16.67
N LYS A 107 -16.06 -18.77 -16.69
CA LYS A 107 -17.46 -18.31 -16.73
C LYS A 107 -18.07 -18.50 -18.11
N ASP A 108 -17.27 -18.34 -19.15
CA ASP A 108 -17.73 -18.48 -20.53
C ASP A 108 -18.00 -19.96 -20.86
N ASP A 109 -17.14 -20.87 -20.34
CA ASP A 109 -17.35 -22.32 -20.41
C ASP A 109 -18.66 -22.78 -19.74
N GLU A 110 -19.04 -22.19 -18.59
CA GLU A 110 -20.33 -22.44 -17.91
C GLU A 110 -21.54 -21.97 -18.73
N THR A 111 -21.33 -20.98 -19.60
CA THR A 111 -22.35 -20.40 -20.49
C THR A 111 -22.41 -21.13 -21.85
N GLY A 112 -21.46 -22.04 -22.11
CA GLY A 112 -21.36 -22.80 -23.36
C GLY A 112 -20.68 -22.05 -24.51
N GLU A 113 -20.20 -20.83 -24.27
CA GLU A 113 -19.45 -20.03 -25.25
C GLU A 113 -17.96 -20.18 -24.95
N GLN A 114 -17.25 -21.07 -25.66
CA GLN A 114 -15.79 -21.12 -25.55
C GLN A 114 -15.17 -19.88 -26.21
N HIS A 115 -14.98 -18.81 -25.45
CA HIS A 115 -14.33 -17.60 -25.92
C HIS A 115 -12.91 -17.49 -25.34
N GLU A 116 -11.92 -17.26 -26.20
CA GLU A 116 -10.60 -16.85 -25.72
C GLU A 116 -10.75 -15.48 -25.07
N CYS A 117 -10.53 -15.37 -23.74
CA CYS A 117 -10.62 -14.10 -23.03
C CYS A 117 -9.74 -13.04 -23.72
N HIS A 118 -10.41 -12.12 -24.41
CA HIS A 118 -9.76 -11.13 -25.27
C HIS A 118 -9.15 -10.04 -24.39
N ARG A 119 -8.04 -9.44 -24.82
CA ARG A 119 -7.30 -8.43 -24.03
C ARG A 119 -8.17 -7.25 -23.58
N ILE A 120 -9.17 -6.89 -24.40
CA ILE A 120 -10.12 -5.81 -24.11
C ILE A 120 -11.00 -6.16 -22.92
N GLU A 121 -11.45 -7.41 -22.83
CA GLU A 121 -12.30 -7.89 -21.75
C GLU A 121 -11.53 -7.98 -20.43
N LEU A 122 -10.31 -8.53 -20.48
CA LEU A 122 -9.41 -8.53 -19.32
C LEU A 122 -9.11 -7.11 -18.84
N TYR A 123 -8.90 -6.16 -19.77
CA TYR A 123 -8.68 -4.76 -19.41
C TYR A 123 -9.92 -4.16 -18.72
N LYS A 124 -11.11 -4.37 -19.29
CA LYS A 124 -12.38 -3.93 -18.69
C LYS A 124 -12.57 -4.53 -17.30
N SER A 125 -12.33 -5.82 -17.10
CA SER A 125 -12.52 -6.45 -15.78
C SER A 125 -11.53 -5.96 -14.72
N THR A 126 -10.29 -5.62 -15.12
CA THR A 126 -9.21 -5.26 -14.19
C THR A 126 -9.03 -3.76 -13.96
N HIS A 127 -9.59 -2.91 -14.81
CA HIS A 127 -9.43 -1.45 -14.73
C HIS A 127 -10.76 -0.71 -14.60
N TYR A 128 -11.89 -1.34 -14.93
CA TYR A 128 -13.21 -0.74 -14.81
C TYR A 128 -14.00 -1.37 -13.66
N LYS A 129 -14.75 -0.57 -12.92
CA LYS A 129 -15.73 -1.01 -11.92
C LYS A 129 -16.88 -0.01 -11.90
N GLU A 130 -18.11 -0.49 -12.02
CA GLU A 130 -19.30 0.35 -11.97
C GLU A 130 -19.36 1.12 -10.63
N GLY A 131 -19.63 2.42 -10.68
CA GLY A 131 -19.61 3.31 -9.51
C GLY A 131 -18.23 3.83 -9.07
N LYS A 132 -17.11 3.27 -9.57
CA LYS A 132 -15.81 3.94 -9.50
C LYS A 132 -15.67 4.79 -10.76
N ARG A 133 -15.79 6.11 -10.64
CA ARG A 133 -15.40 7.02 -11.72
C ARG A 133 -13.95 6.71 -12.10
N MET A 134 -13.70 6.49 -13.39
CA MET A 134 -12.36 6.61 -13.95
C MET A 134 -12.07 8.11 -13.93
N ASP A 135 -11.44 8.58 -12.87
CA ASP A 135 -11.12 9.99 -12.67
C ASP A 135 -10.02 10.37 -13.67
N PHE A 136 -10.41 10.71 -14.91
CA PHE A 136 -9.50 11.29 -15.90
C PHE A 136 -9.11 12.75 -15.54
N THR A 137 -9.60 13.27 -14.43
CA THR A 137 -9.42 14.65 -13.99
C THR A 137 -8.91 14.70 -12.55
N GLY A 138 -7.69 15.21 -12.38
CA GLY A 138 -7.31 16.03 -11.22
C GLY A 138 -7.42 15.37 -9.84
N SER A 139 -6.31 14.76 -9.44
CA SER A 139 -6.04 14.27 -8.07
C SER A 139 -6.50 15.24 -6.97
N LYS A 140 -7.51 14.87 -6.18
CA LYS A 140 -7.65 15.34 -4.81
C LYS A 140 -6.72 14.51 -3.92
N CYS A 141 -5.63 15.13 -3.48
CA CYS A 141 -4.82 14.74 -2.33
C CYS A 141 -4.27 16.02 -1.70
#